data_AF-A0A7K3ZT73-F1
#
_entry.id   AF-A0A7K3ZT73-F1
#
_cell.length_a   1.000
_cell.length_b   1.000
_cell.length_c   1.000
_cell.angle_alpha   90.00
_cell.angle_beta   90.00
_cell.angle_gamma   90.00
#
_symmetry.space_group_name_H-M   'P 1'
#
loop_
_entity.id
_entity.type
_entity.pdbx_description
1 polymer ?
#
loop_
_entity_poly.entity_id
_entity_poly.type
_entity_poly.pdbx_seq_one_letter_code
_entity_poly.pdbx_strand_id
1 'polypeptide(L)'
;MDPIILVTAVSLIVQIVVFLLLVLGYFYKRKLKFYMHGAVMAVAVALHLITVFAVMVPSFVLGVIPYYVIPEPLMVISLASVIHGVLGIVAIVLGVYLVAAWAFRRNVNGCFKRKNVMRLTISVWFASLILGFLLYITFYGTTLFG
;
A
#
# COMPACT_ATOMS: atom_id res chain seq x y z
N MET A 1 4.29 -20.71 16.13
CA MET A 1 4.39 -19.95 14.88
C MET A 1 5.49 -18.93 15.06
N ASP A 2 6.39 -18.79 14.09
CA ASP A 2 7.43 -17.77 14.09
C ASP A 2 6.77 -16.37 14.22
N PRO A 3 7.16 -15.54 15.22
CA PRO A 3 6.64 -14.19 15.39
C PRO A 3 6.69 -13.34 14.11
N ILE A 4 7.70 -13.54 13.26
CA ILE A 4 7.87 -12.81 12.01
C ILE A 4 6.75 -13.17 11.02
N ILE A 5 6.41 -14.46 10.90
CA ILE A 5 5.33 -14.93 10.01
C ILE A 5 3.98 -14.37 10.47
N LEU A 6 3.74 -14.34 11.78
CA LEU A 6 2.50 -13.78 12.32
C LEU A 6 2.38 -12.29 11.98
N VAL A 7 3.45 -11.51 12.20
CA VAL A 7 3.45 -10.06 11.95
C VAL A 7 3.29 -9.75 10.45
N THR A 8 3.94 -10.50 9.57
CA THR A 8 3.79 -10.30 8.12
C THR A 8 2.44 -10.76 7.59
N ALA A 9 1.86 -11.83 8.15
CA ALA A 9 0.48 -12.25 7.84
C ALA A 9 -0.55 -11.20 8.25
N VAL A 10 -0.39 -10.62 9.45
CA VAL A 10 -1.24 -9.50 9.90
C VAL A 10 -1.11 -8.31 8.96
N SER A 11 0.10 -7.96 8.53
CA SER A 11 0.31 -6.91 7.53
C SER A 11 -0.45 -7.18 6.23
N LEU A 12 -0.39 -8.41 5.70
CA LEU A 12 -1.12 -8.80 4.50
C LEU A 12 -2.65 -8.67 4.70
N ILE A 13 -3.18 -9.12 5.84
CA ILE A 13 -4.61 -8.97 6.17
C ILE A 13 -5.00 -7.50 6.19
N VAL A 14 -4.19 -6.63 6.79
CA VAL A 14 -4.46 -5.19 6.79
C VAL A 14 -4.43 -4.62 5.36
N GLN A 15 -3.53 -5.07 4.48
CA GLN A 15 -3.55 -4.64 3.08
C GLN A 15 -4.80 -5.09 2.33
N ILE A 16 -5.32 -6.28 2.62
CA ILE A 16 -6.60 -6.74 2.08
C ILE A 16 -7.74 -5.83 2.56
N VAL A 17 -7.77 -5.49 3.86
CA VAL A 17 -8.76 -4.54 4.41
C VAL A 17 -8.64 -3.17 3.74
N VAL A 18 -7.42 -2.66 3.55
CA VAL A 18 -7.18 -1.41 2.82
C VAL A 18 -7.70 -1.47 1.39
N PHE A 19 -7.48 -2.58 0.67
CA PHE A 19 -8.02 -2.81 -0.66
C PHE A 19 -9.57 -2.80 -0.66
N LEU A 20 -10.21 -3.42 0.33
CA LEU A 20 -11.67 -3.37 0.48
C LEU A 20 -12.17 -1.95 0.74
N LEU A 21 -11.43 -1.14 1.51
CA LEU A 21 -11.75 0.28 1.72
C LEU A 21 -11.61 1.09 0.41
N LEU A 22 -10.62 0.79 -0.44
CA LEU A 22 -10.51 1.42 -1.77
C LEU A 22 -11.73 1.11 -2.64
N VAL A 23 -12.18 -0.15 -2.65
CA VAL A 23 -13.39 -0.59 -3.34
C VAL A 23 -14.63 0.13 -2.79
N LEU A 24 -14.78 0.20 -1.47
CA LEU A 24 -15.85 0.95 -0.81
C LEU A 24 -15.84 2.45 -1.18
N GLY A 25 -14.65 3.07 -1.20
CA GLY A 25 -14.48 4.46 -1.64
C GLY A 25 -14.89 4.67 -3.10
N TYR A 26 -14.62 3.70 -3.98
CA TYR A 26 -15.09 3.73 -5.37
C TYR A 26 -16.62 3.66 -5.45
N PHE A 27 -17.27 2.81 -4.63
CA PHE A 27 -18.74 2.77 -4.54
C PHE A 27 -19.33 4.12 -4.10
N TYR A 28 -18.76 4.77 -3.07
CA TYR A 28 -19.21 6.10 -2.64
C TYR A 28 -19.05 7.17 -3.73
N LYS A 29 -17.93 7.13 -4.47
CA LYS A 29 -17.74 7.99 -5.64
C LYS A 29 -18.83 7.76 -6.70
N ARG A 30 -19.17 6.51 -7.01
CA ARG A 30 -20.24 6.18 -7.99
C ARG A 30 -21.61 6.70 -7.55
N LYS A 31 -21.86 6.75 -6.24
CA LYS A 31 -23.07 7.32 -5.63
C LYS A 31 -22.99 8.84 -5.42
N LEU A 32 -21.94 9.51 -5.93
CA LEU A 32 -21.67 10.95 -5.75
C LEU A 32 -21.53 11.40 -4.28
N LYS A 33 -21.31 10.46 -3.35
CA LYS A 33 -21.09 10.73 -1.92
C LYS A 33 -19.63 11.06 -1.66
N PHE A 34 -19.17 12.20 -2.18
CA PHE A 34 -17.74 12.58 -2.14
C PHE A 34 -17.16 12.79 -0.75
N TYR A 35 -17.98 13.21 0.22
CA TYR A 35 -17.54 13.32 1.61
C TYR A 35 -17.20 11.94 2.19
N MET A 36 -18.09 10.95 1.99
CA MET A 36 -17.87 9.57 2.43
C MET A 36 -16.69 8.92 1.69
N HIS A 37 -16.55 9.19 0.39
CA HIS A 37 -15.37 8.78 -0.37
C HIS A 37 -14.08 9.30 0.30
N GLY A 38 -13.99 10.61 0.55
CA GLY A 38 -12.80 11.21 1.18
C GLY A 38 -12.50 10.65 2.56
N ALA A 39 -13.52 10.47 3.41
CA ALA A 39 -13.37 9.89 4.74
C ALA A 39 -12.83 8.45 4.69
N VAL A 40 -13.38 7.60 3.82
CA VAL A 40 -12.90 6.23 3.64
C VAL A 40 -11.47 6.20 3.08
N MET A 41 -11.12 7.09 2.14
CA MET A 41 -9.76 7.18 1.63
C MET A 41 -8.77 7.63 2.72
N ALA A 42 -9.17 8.54 3.61
CA ALA A 42 -8.35 8.96 4.74
C ALA A 42 -8.06 7.79 5.70
N VAL A 43 -9.08 6.99 6.03
CA VAL A 43 -8.92 5.78 6.85
C VAL A 43 -8.00 4.76 6.16
N ALA A 44 -8.19 4.52 4.85
CA ALA A 44 -7.35 3.60 4.09
C ALA A 44 -5.88 4.03 4.08
N VAL A 45 -5.61 5.32 3.85
CA VAL A 45 -4.25 5.89 3.89
C VAL A 45 -3.65 5.81 5.30
N ALA A 46 -4.42 6.10 6.35
CA ALA A 46 -3.94 6.01 7.73
C ALA A 46 -3.54 4.57 8.10
N LEU A 47 -4.40 3.58 7.82
CA LEU A 47 -4.10 2.18 8.05
C LEU A 47 -2.87 1.74 7.25
N HIS A 48 -2.79 2.12 5.98
CA HIS A 48 -1.64 1.80 5.14
C HIS A 48 -0.33 2.38 5.68
N LEU A 49 -0.32 3.65 6.12
CA LEU A 49 0.86 4.27 6.73
C LEU A 49 1.30 3.53 7.99
N ILE A 50 0.36 3.22 8.89
CA ILE A 50 0.66 2.50 10.13
C ILE A 50 1.32 1.17 9.81
N THR A 51 0.74 0.39 8.90
CA THR A 51 1.31 -0.92 8.52
C THR A 51 2.68 -0.79 7.83
N VAL A 52 2.86 0.22 6.97
CA VAL A 52 4.14 0.44 6.30
C VAL A 52 5.24 0.71 7.31
N PHE A 53 5.04 1.66 8.23
CA PHE A 53 6.08 2.02 9.18
C PHE A 53 6.26 1.01 10.31
N ALA A 54 5.18 0.39 10.77
CA ALA A 54 5.25 -0.57 11.88
C ALA A 54 5.74 -1.96 11.45
N VAL A 55 5.50 -2.36 10.19
CA VAL A 55 5.79 -3.73 9.73
C VAL A 55 6.67 -3.74 8.49
N MET A 56 6.23 -3.11 7.39
CA MET A 56 6.91 -3.29 6.09
C MET A 56 8.33 -2.73 6.09
N VAL A 57 8.55 -1.53 6.65
CA VAL A 57 9.88 -0.90 6.73
C VAL A 57 10.84 -1.74 7.59
N PRO A 58 10.51 -2.13 8.84
CA PRO A 58 11.35 -3.04 9.62
C PRO A 58 11.62 -4.37 8.90
N SER A 59 10.61 -5.01 8.32
CA SER A 59 10.79 -6.26 7.57
C SER A 59 11.74 -6.08 6.38
N PHE A 60 11.64 -4.97 5.66
CA PHE A 60 12.50 -4.69 4.52
C PHE A 60 13.96 -4.44 4.94
N VAL A 61 14.17 -3.61 5.98
CA VAL A 61 15.51 -3.23 6.46
C VAL A 61 16.23 -4.40 7.13
N LEU A 62 15.50 -5.21 7.92
CA LEU A 62 16.10 -6.29 8.71
C LEU A 62 16.10 -7.63 7.98
N GLY A 63 15.10 -7.89 7.13
CA GLY A 63 14.88 -9.20 6.51
C GLY A 63 15.13 -9.26 5.00
N VAL A 64 14.89 -8.17 4.27
CA VAL A 64 15.01 -8.19 2.80
C VAL A 64 16.35 -7.67 2.33
N ILE A 65 16.79 -6.52 2.85
CA ILE A 65 18.04 -5.88 2.42
C ILE A 65 19.27 -6.77 2.70
N PRO A 66 19.51 -7.28 3.92
CA PRO A 66 20.75 -7.99 4.24
C PRO A 66 20.83 -9.37 3.60
N TYR A 67 19.69 -10.03 3.38
CA TYR A 67 19.64 -11.43 2.95
C TYR A 67 19.39 -11.61 1.46
N TYR A 68 18.84 -10.60 0.77
CA TYR A 68 18.52 -10.71 -0.66
C TYR A 68 19.15 -9.57 -1.47
N VAL A 69 18.92 -8.30 -1.08
CA VAL A 69 19.29 -7.15 -1.91
C VAL A 69 20.80 -6.92 -1.95
N ILE A 70 21.50 -6.96 -0.80
CA ILE A 70 22.95 -6.73 -0.75
C ILE A 70 23.76 -7.91 -1.33
N PRO A 71 23.47 -9.18 -0.96
CA PRO A 71 24.25 -10.31 -1.46
C PRO A 71 24.10 -10.48 -2.97
N GLU A 72 22.89 -10.28 -3.49
CA GLU A 72 22.52 -10.65 -4.85
C GLU A 72 21.61 -9.58 -5.49
N PRO A 73 22.14 -8.38 -5.80
CA PRO A 73 21.33 -7.22 -6.19
C PRO A 73 20.63 -7.37 -7.54
N LEU A 74 21.16 -8.21 -8.43
CA LEU A 74 20.61 -8.43 -9.77
C LEU A 74 19.62 -9.60 -9.84
N MET A 75 19.41 -10.32 -8.73
CA MET A 75 18.36 -11.34 -8.70
C MET A 75 16.98 -10.70 -8.84
N VAL A 76 16.08 -11.42 -9.51
CA VAL A 76 14.70 -10.99 -9.77
C VAL A 76 13.99 -10.60 -8.47
N ILE A 77 14.19 -11.36 -7.40
CA ILE A 77 13.57 -11.08 -6.09
C ILE A 77 14.07 -9.77 -5.46
N SER A 78 15.37 -9.46 -5.62
CA SER A 78 15.99 -8.24 -5.14
C SER A 78 15.48 -7.02 -5.91
N LEU A 79 15.46 -7.11 -7.24
CA LEU A 79 14.91 -6.06 -8.11
C LEU A 79 13.42 -5.84 -7.83
N ALA A 80 12.62 -6.90 -7.74
CA ALA A 80 11.20 -6.81 -7.42
C ALA A 80 10.96 -6.17 -6.04
N SER A 81 11.77 -6.50 -5.04
CA SER A 81 11.70 -5.91 -3.70
C SER A 81 11.98 -4.41 -3.71
N VAL A 82 13.00 -3.96 -4.43
CA VAL A 82 13.34 -2.54 -4.58
C VAL A 82 12.25 -1.80 -5.36
N ILE A 83 11.78 -2.37 -6.48
CA ILE A 83 10.70 -1.78 -7.30
C ILE A 83 9.41 -1.64 -6.46
N HIS A 84 9.05 -2.66 -5.69
CA HIS A 84 7.90 -2.61 -4.77
C HIS A 84 8.05 -1.46 -3.76
N GLY A 85 9.22 -1.34 -3.13
CA GLY A 85 9.52 -0.27 -2.19
C GLY A 85 9.37 1.13 -2.81
N VAL A 86 9.93 1.35 -4.01
CA VAL A 86 9.80 2.63 -4.74
C VAL A 86 8.35 2.94 -5.09
N LEU A 87 7.61 1.97 -5.65
CA LEU A 87 6.19 2.16 -5.98
C LEU A 87 5.36 2.44 -4.72
N GLY A 88 5.65 1.76 -3.61
CA GLY A 88 5.01 1.95 -2.32
C GLY A 88 5.23 3.37 -1.77
N ILE A 89 6.47 3.87 -1.81
CA ILE A 89 6.81 5.24 -1.39
C ILE A 89 6.05 6.26 -2.24
N VAL A 90 6.04 6.09 -3.57
CA VAL A 90 5.29 6.99 -4.47
C VAL A 90 3.79 6.95 -4.16
N ALA A 91 3.21 5.77 -3.94
CA ALA A 91 1.80 5.62 -3.58
C ALA A 91 1.47 6.33 -2.25
N ILE A 92 2.32 6.18 -1.22
CA ILE A 92 2.16 6.83 0.09
C ILE A 92 2.21 8.35 -0.05
N VAL A 93 3.23 8.89 -0.71
CA VAL A 93 3.38 10.33 -0.90
C VAL A 93 2.17 10.92 -1.61
N LEU A 94 1.72 10.29 -2.70
CA LEU A 94 0.54 10.74 -3.43
C LEU A 94 -0.75 10.60 -2.62
N GLY A 95 -0.91 9.50 -1.88
CA GLY A 95 -2.08 9.26 -1.03
C GLY A 95 -2.20 10.28 0.10
N VAL A 96 -1.11 10.53 0.82
CA VAL A 96 -1.02 11.56 1.87
C VAL A 96 -1.29 12.93 1.29
N TYR A 97 -0.67 13.27 0.15
CA TYR A 97 -0.93 14.53 -0.54
C TYR A 97 -2.43 14.72 -0.84
N LEU A 98 -3.10 13.72 -1.41
CA LEU A 98 -4.51 13.80 -1.75
C LEU A 98 -5.41 13.92 -0.51
N VAL A 99 -5.14 13.17 0.55
CA VAL A 99 -5.90 13.23 1.81
C VAL A 99 -5.70 14.58 2.49
N ALA A 100 -4.45 15.05 2.64
CA ALA A 100 -4.16 16.35 3.24
C ALA A 100 -4.81 17.49 2.46
N ALA A 101 -4.76 17.42 1.14
CA ALA A 101 -5.33 18.44 0.29
C ALA A 101 -6.87 18.39 0.19
N TRP A 102 -7.50 17.36 0.76
CA TRP A 102 -8.95 17.23 0.97
C TRP A 102 -9.39 17.59 2.40
N ALA A 103 -8.59 17.24 3.42
CA ALA A 103 -8.93 17.34 4.84
C ALA A 103 -9.43 18.73 5.30
N PHE A 104 -8.97 19.79 4.63
CA PHE A 104 -9.31 21.18 4.98
C PHE A 104 -10.37 21.81 4.07
N ARG A 105 -11.04 21.05 3.20
CA ARG A 105 -12.00 21.62 2.22
C ARG A 105 -13.38 20.98 2.30
N ARG A 106 -14.39 21.77 2.68
CA ARG A 106 -15.82 21.41 2.55
C ARG A 106 -16.29 21.32 1.09
N ASN A 107 -15.64 22.03 0.17
CA ASN A 107 -16.02 22.06 -1.24
C ASN A 107 -15.24 21.02 -2.07
N VAL A 108 -15.98 20.13 -2.72
CA VAL A 108 -15.49 19.03 -3.56
C VAL A 108 -14.90 19.50 -4.90
N ASN A 109 -15.05 20.76 -5.30
CA ASN A 109 -14.53 21.28 -6.57
C ASN A 109 -13.01 21.16 -6.70
N GLY A 110 -12.26 21.19 -5.60
CA GLY A 110 -10.81 20.93 -5.60
C GLY A 110 -10.43 19.48 -5.93
N CYS A 111 -11.34 18.53 -5.71
CA CYS A 111 -11.17 17.11 -5.97
C CYS A 111 -11.08 16.83 -7.48
N PHE A 112 -11.96 17.47 -8.26
CA PHE A 112 -12.03 17.29 -9.72
C PHE A 112 -10.79 17.80 -10.45
N LYS A 113 -10.17 18.88 -9.95
CA LYS A 113 -8.92 19.43 -10.52
C LYS A 113 -7.73 18.46 -10.41
N ARG A 114 -7.79 17.49 -9.49
CA ARG A 114 -6.71 16.52 -9.21
C ARG A 114 -7.01 15.11 -9.72
N LYS A 115 -7.98 14.95 -10.62
CA LYS A 115 -8.41 13.65 -11.15
C LYS A 115 -7.25 12.81 -11.73
N ASN A 116 -6.30 13.45 -12.41
CA ASN A 116 -5.15 12.74 -12.98
C ASN A 116 -4.20 12.24 -11.88
N VAL A 117 -3.98 13.03 -10.83
CA VAL A 117 -3.21 12.60 -9.66
C VAL A 117 -3.87 11.40 -8.99
N MET A 118 -5.19 11.45 -8.78
CA MET A 118 -5.94 10.31 -8.21
C MET A 118 -5.83 9.04 -9.06
N ARG A 119 -5.89 9.18 -10.39
CA ARG A 119 -5.70 8.07 -11.33
C ARG A 119 -4.28 7.50 -11.25
N LEU A 120 -3.28 8.36 -11.17
CA LEU A 120 -1.89 7.93 -10.98
C LEU A 120 -1.74 7.20 -9.64
N THR A 121 -2.25 7.77 -8.54
CA THR A 121 -2.17 7.18 -7.20
C THR A 121 -2.76 5.78 -7.19
N ILE A 122 -3.97 5.60 -7.73
CA ILE A 122 -4.62 4.28 -7.71
C ILE A 122 -3.88 3.27 -8.58
N SER A 123 -3.37 3.67 -9.75
CA SER A 123 -2.57 2.79 -10.61
C SER A 123 -1.27 2.35 -9.95
N VAL A 124 -0.52 3.30 -9.36
CA VAL A 124 0.75 3.00 -8.67
C VAL A 124 0.50 2.14 -7.44
N TRP A 125 -0.56 2.42 -6.67
CA TRP A 125 -0.93 1.62 -5.51
C TRP A 125 -1.28 0.19 -5.92
N PHE A 126 -2.10 -0.02 -6.94
CA PHE A 126 -2.44 -1.36 -7.42
C PHE A 126 -1.20 -2.14 -7.90
N ALA A 127 -0.32 -1.51 -8.65
CA ALA A 127 0.93 -2.13 -9.09
C ALA A 127 1.80 -2.55 -7.88
N SER A 128 1.93 -1.67 -6.88
CA SER A 128 2.66 -1.96 -5.64
C SER A 128 2.01 -3.10 -4.84
N LEU A 129 0.67 -3.12 -4.73
CA LEU A 129 -0.08 -4.13 -3.99
C LEU A 129 0.08 -5.52 -4.62
N ILE A 130 -0.06 -5.63 -5.94
CA ILE A 130 0.14 -6.90 -6.67
C ILE A 130 1.57 -7.40 -6.44
N LEU A 131 2.57 -6.54 -6.60
CA LEU A 131 3.96 -6.92 -6.41
C LEU A 131 4.26 -7.33 -4.96
N GLY A 132 3.68 -6.62 -3.98
CA GLY A 132 3.80 -6.98 -2.56
C GLY A 132 3.18 -8.34 -2.23
N PHE A 133 2.03 -8.66 -2.83
CA PHE A 133 1.40 -9.96 -2.68
C PHE A 133 2.26 -11.10 -3.25
N LEU A 134 2.84 -10.90 -4.43
CA LEU A 134 3.75 -11.86 -5.06
C LEU A 134 5.01 -12.08 -4.21
N LEU A 135 5.60 -11.00 -3.67
CA LEU A 135 6.74 -11.08 -2.77
C LEU A 135 6.41 -11.83 -1.48
N TYR A 136 5.25 -11.59 -0.88
CA TYR A 136 4.82 -12.31 0.32
C TYR A 136 4.74 -13.82 0.07
N ILE A 137 4.12 -14.25 -1.02
CA ILE A 137 4.06 -15.67 -1.40
C ILE A 137 5.46 -16.23 -1.66
N THR A 138 6.35 -15.45 -2.28
CA THR A 138 7.72 -15.91 -2.58
C THR A 138 8.54 -16.11 -1.31
N PHE A 139 8.45 -15.19 -0.34
CA PHE A 139 9.22 -15.27 0.90
C PHE A 139 8.65 -16.27 1.92
N TYR A 140 7.32 -16.47 1.96
CA TYR A 140 6.66 -17.24 3.03
C TYR A 140 5.78 -18.40 2.53
N GLY A 141 5.62 -18.58 1.22
CA GLY A 141 4.72 -19.58 0.66
C GLY A 141 5.12 -21.01 0.97
N THR A 142 6.43 -21.31 0.97
CA THR A 142 6.95 -22.63 1.37
C THR A 142 6.62 -22.97 2.82
N THR A 143 6.61 -21.98 3.71
CA THR A 143 6.26 -22.17 5.13
C THR A 143 4.75 -22.24 5.37
N LEU A 144 3.93 -21.76 4.44
CA LEU A 144 2.46 -21.75 4.54
C LEU A 144 1.80 -22.96 3.89
N PHE A 145 2.41 -23.52 2.84
CA PHE A 145 1.84 -24.61 2.02
C PHE A 145 2.72 -25.87 1.96
N GLY A 146 3.90 -25.84 2.58
CA GLY A 146 4.85 -26.97 2.65
C GLY A 146 4.75 -27.76 3.95
#